data_AF-A0A0S8JC04-F1
#
_entry.id   AF-A0A0S8JC04-F1
#
_cell.length_a   1.000
_cell.length_b   1.000
_cell.length_c   1.000
_cell.angle_alpha   90.00
_cell.angle_beta   90.00
_cell.angle_gamma   90.00
#
_symmetry.space_group_name_H-M   'P 1'
#
loop_
_entity.id
_entity.type
_entity.pdbx_description
1 polymer ?
#
loop_
_entity_poly.entity_id
_entity_poly.type
_entity_poly.pdbx_seq_one_letter_code
_entity_poly.pdbx_strand_id
1 'polypeptide(L)'
;MNIEEVFRKLKPLMGDKIAVLWQEYILSGQDTRQMIEKTLRVTLARRFDEAFDSEQVLLEPPPEDVARGEYPLGIIHYGRDRFYPFGLRESEFIQHIALFGRSGSGKTNVAYLILLNLIRAGKPFLVFDWKRNYRDLLSLPECKDLLVFSVGRDVVGFRFNPLVPPPGTPATVWLKKLIEIMCHAY
;
A
#
# COMPACT_ATOMS: atom_id res chain seq x y z
N MET A 1 -12.96 -7.83 -25.11
CA MET A 1 -11.73 -7.04 -24.96
C MET A 1 -11.38 -6.41 -26.29
N ASN A 2 -11.30 -5.09 -26.33
CA ASN A 2 -10.87 -4.33 -27.50
C ASN A 2 -9.38 -4.64 -27.79
N ILE A 3 -8.95 -4.55 -29.05
CA ILE A 3 -7.54 -4.73 -29.41
C ILE A 3 -6.63 -3.72 -28.68
N GLU A 4 -7.08 -2.48 -28.52
CA GLU A 4 -6.35 -1.45 -27.77
C GLU A 4 -6.06 -1.86 -26.32
N GLU A 5 -7.01 -2.53 -25.67
CA GLU A 5 -6.83 -3.05 -24.31
C GLU A 5 -5.77 -4.16 -24.27
N VAL A 6 -5.70 -5.00 -25.31
CA VAL A 6 -4.67 -6.05 -25.43
C VAL A 6 -3.28 -5.41 -25.56
N PHE A 7 -3.15 -4.39 -26.42
CA PHE A 7 -1.91 -3.63 -26.57
C PHE A 7 -1.48 -2.98 -25.25
N ARG A 8 -2.41 -2.35 -24.52
CA ARG A 8 -2.13 -1.76 -23.21
C ARG A 8 -1.69 -2.79 -22.18
N LYS A 9 -2.40 -3.92 -22.06
CA LYS A 9 -2.03 -5.03 -21.16
C LYS A 9 -0.66 -5.64 -21.48
N LEU A 10 -0.25 -5.69 -22.76
CA LEU A 10 1.04 -6.26 -23.13
C LEU A 10 2.21 -5.26 -23.02
N LYS A 11 1.92 -3.96 -22.92
CA LYS A 11 2.95 -2.91 -22.89
C LYS A 11 3.95 -3.06 -21.73
N PRO A 12 3.54 -3.33 -20.47
CA PRO A 12 4.49 -3.49 -19.37
C PRO A 12 5.49 -4.65 -19.60
N LEU A 13 5.08 -5.69 -20.34
CA LEU A 13 5.90 -6.87 -20.60
C LEU A 13 6.82 -6.72 -21.81
N MET A 14 6.32 -6.06 -22.87
CA MET A 14 7.01 -6.00 -24.16
C MET A 14 7.80 -4.69 -24.34
N GLY A 15 7.60 -3.71 -23.47
CA GLY A 15 8.25 -2.40 -23.55
C GLY A 15 8.01 -1.73 -24.91
N ASP A 16 9.03 -1.08 -25.45
CA ASP A 16 8.93 -0.30 -26.69
C ASP A 16 8.59 -1.14 -27.93
N LYS A 17 8.82 -2.45 -27.90
CA LYS A 17 8.48 -3.35 -29.01
C LYS A 17 6.97 -3.33 -29.31
N ILE A 18 6.13 -3.12 -28.30
CA ILE A 18 4.69 -3.03 -28.48
C ILE A 18 4.29 -1.78 -29.28
N ALA A 19 5.05 -0.69 -29.14
CA ALA A 19 4.78 0.58 -29.82
C ALA A 19 5.10 0.47 -31.32
N VAL A 20 6.18 -0.23 -31.67
CA VAL A 20 6.50 -0.56 -33.07
C VAL A 20 5.40 -1.44 -33.67
N LEU A 21 4.97 -2.48 -32.95
CA LEU A 21 3.90 -3.37 -33.41
C LEU A 21 2.56 -2.63 -33.58
N TRP A 22 2.30 -1.61 -32.76
CA TRP A 22 1.13 -0.75 -32.91
C TRP A 22 1.17 0.09 -34.18
N GLN A 23 2.33 0.66 -34.52
CA GLN A 23 2.53 1.37 -35.78
C GLN A 23 2.34 0.44 -36.98
N GLU A 24 2.92 -0.77 -36.94
CA GLU A 24 2.72 -1.78 -37.97
C GLU A 24 1.24 -2.16 -38.10
N TYR A 25 0.54 -2.38 -36.99
CA TYR A 25 -0.89 -2.68 -36.99
C TYR A 25 -1.71 -1.57 -37.69
N ILE A 26 -1.41 -0.30 -37.42
CA ILE A 26 -2.09 0.84 -38.06
C ILE A 26 -1.83 0.87 -39.57
N LEU A 27 -0.60 0.63 -40.00
CA LEU A 27 -0.22 0.71 -41.42
C LEU A 27 -0.62 -0.53 -42.23
N SER A 28 -0.91 -1.64 -41.56
CA SER A 28 -1.18 -2.94 -42.16
C SER A 28 -2.56 -3.07 -42.81
N GLY A 29 -2.64 -3.92 -43.83
CA GLY A 29 -3.89 -4.38 -44.40
C GLY A 29 -4.68 -5.33 -43.49
N GLN A 30 -5.91 -5.68 -43.90
CA GLN A 30 -6.88 -6.42 -43.08
C GLN A 30 -6.35 -7.80 -42.60
N ASP A 31 -5.69 -8.57 -43.47
CA ASP A 31 -5.19 -9.90 -43.14
C ASP A 31 -4.09 -9.86 -42.07
N THR A 32 -3.12 -8.95 -42.25
CA THR A 32 -2.03 -8.73 -41.29
C THR A 32 -2.55 -8.25 -39.95
N ARG A 33 -3.52 -7.31 -39.94
CA ARG A 33 -4.18 -6.86 -38.70
C ARG A 33 -4.82 -8.02 -37.95
N GLN A 34 -5.58 -8.88 -38.65
CA GLN A 34 -6.19 -10.06 -38.03
C GLN A 34 -5.16 -11.03 -37.47
N MET A 35 -4.02 -11.22 -38.16
CA MET A 35 -2.94 -12.07 -37.68
C MET A 35 -2.29 -11.50 -36.40
N ILE A 36 -2.02 -10.20 -36.37
CA ILE A 36 -1.50 -9.50 -35.19
C ILE A 36 -2.48 -9.65 -34.02
N GLU A 37 -3.76 -9.38 -34.24
CA GLU A 37 -4.79 -9.52 -33.20
C GLU A 37 -4.85 -10.92 -32.60
N LYS A 38 -4.89 -11.96 -33.45
CA LYS A 38 -4.91 -13.36 -33.00
C LYS A 38 -3.65 -13.69 -32.21
N THR A 39 -2.49 -13.25 -32.69
CA THR A 39 -1.19 -13.51 -32.03
C THR A 39 -1.11 -12.83 -30.67
N LEU A 40 -1.53 -11.57 -30.57
CA LEU A 40 -1.51 -10.83 -29.31
C LEU A 40 -2.48 -11.42 -28.28
N ARG A 41 -3.68 -11.84 -28.71
CA ARG A 41 -4.64 -12.52 -27.83
C ARG A 41 -4.09 -13.84 -27.29
N VAL A 42 -3.46 -14.66 -28.14
CA VAL A 42 -2.82 -15.91 -27.70
C VAL A 42 -1.66 -15.62 -26.74
N THR A 43 -0.87 -14.58 -27.02
CA THR A 43 0.25 -14.18 -26.15
C THR A 43 -0.24 -13.73 -24.78
N LEU A 44 -1.29 -12.92 -24.74
CA LEU A 44 -1.92 -12.48 -23.51
C LEU A 44 -2.46 -13.68 -22.71
N ALA A 45 -3.22 -14.56 -23.36
CA ALA A 45 -3.79 -15.74 -22.71
C ALA A 45 -2.71 -16.66 -22.10
N ARG A 46 -1.59 -16.87 -22.81
CA ARG A 46 -0.46 -17.67 -22.30
C ARG A 46 0.26 -17.03 -21.12
N ARG A 47 0.39 -15.69 -21.11
CA ARG A 47 1.17 -14.97 -20.09
C ARG A 47 0.39 -14.73 -18.81
N PHE A 48 -0.90 -14.44 -18.93
CA PHE A 48 -1.75 -14.08 -17.81
C PHE A 48 -2.63 -15.22 -17.32
N ASP A 49 -2.50 -16.41 -17.92
CA ASP A 49 -3.32 -17.57 -17.59
C ASP A 49 -4.81 -17.20 -17.62
N GLU A 50 -5.20 -16.35 -18.59
CA GLU A 50 -6.60 -16.04 -18.92
C GLU A 50 -7.23 -17.31 -19.53
N ALA A 51 -7.31 -18.38 -18.74
CA ALA A 51 -8.30 -19.43 -18.93
C ALA A 51 -9.69 -18.78 -18.80
N PHE A 52 -10.71 -19.41 -19.38
CA PHE A 52 -12.09 -18.93 -19.27
C PHE A 52 -12.55 -18.73 -17.80
N ASP A 53 -11.90 -19.39 -16.83
CA ASP A 53 -12.18 -19.28 -15.40
C ASP A 53 -11.28 -18.32 -14.61
N SER A 54 -10.31 -17.65 -15.27
CA SER A 54 -9.31 -16.87 -14.54
C SER A 54 -9.93 -15.60 -13.96
N GLU A 55 -9.87 -15.46 -12.64
CA GLU A 55 -10.31 -14.26 -11.90
C GLU A 55 -9.20 -13.22 -11.72
N GLN A 56 -8.06 -13.31 -12.42
CA GLN A 56 -6.95 -12.38 -12.21
C GLN A 56 -7.27 -10.98 -12.74
N VAL A 57 -7.48 -10.03 -11.82
CA VAL A 57 -7.58 -8.60 -12.15
C VAL A 57 -6.19 -8.07 -12.47
N LEU A 58 -5.96 -7.78 -13.75
CA LEU A 58 -4.72 -7.16 -14.21
C LEU A 58 -4.82 -5.64 -14.08
N LEU A 59 -4.10 -5.09 -13.11
CA LEU A 59 -3.90 -3.66 -12.99
C LEU A 59 -2.55 -3.30 -13.62
N GLU A 60 -2.55 -2.30 -14.50
CA GLU A 60 -1.30 -1.80 -15.08
C GLU A 60 -0.36 -1.37 -13.94
N PRO A 61 0.89 -1.87 -13.92
CA PRO A 61 1.83 -1.45 -12.92
C PRO A 61 2.18 0.02 -13.16
N PRO A 62 2.36 0.83 -12.11
CA PRO A 62 2.79 2.22 -12.26
C PRO A 62 4.17 2.32 -12.97
N PRO A 63 4.66 3.52 -13.29
CA PRO A 63 6.07 3.69 -13.63
C PRO A 63 6.99 3.33 -12.44
N GLU A 64 8.21 2.84 -12.71
CA GLU A 64 9.14 2.41 -11.65
C GLU A 64 9.56 3.57 -10.73
N ASP A 65 9.81 4.74 -11.30
CA ASP A 65 10.11 5.97 -10.58
C ASP A 65 8.95 6.40 -9.67
N VAL A 66 7.71 6.11 -10.08
CA VAL A 66 6.50 6.36 -9.29
C VAL A 66 6.36 5.37 -8.12
N ALA A 67 6.62 4.09 -8.35
CA ALA A 67 6.47 3.05 -7.33
C ALA A 67 7.57 3.02 -6.27
N ARG A 68 8.74 3.55 -6.60
CA ARG A 68 9.90 3.54 -5.72
C ARG A 68 9.69 4.55 -4.58
N GLY A 69 9.99 4.08 -3.37
CA GLY A 69 10.00 4.89 -2.14
C GLY A 69 11.06 4.41 -1.17
N GLU A 70 11.48 5.29 -0.26
CA GLU A 70 12.49 5.03 0.77
C GLU A 70 12.05 3.94 1.76
N TYR A 71 10.74 3.72 1.89
CA TYR A 71 10.13 2.81 2.85
C TYR A 71 9.53 1.58 2.14
N PRO A 72 10.31 0.52 1.88
CA PRO A 72 9.87 -0.64 1.11
C PRO A 72 8.74 -1.40 1.79
N LEU A 73 7.68 -1.73 1.03
CA LEU A 73 6.53 -2.49 1.50
C LEU A 73 6.33 -3.82 0.76
N GLY A 74 6.87 -3.96 -0.45
CA GLY A 74 6.70 -5.19 -1.22
C GLY A 74 7.28 -5.12 -2.63
N ILE A 75 6.83 -6.02 -3.48
CA ILE A 75 7.20 -6.11 -4.89
C ILE A 75 5.92 -6.00 -5.71
N ILE A 76 5.96 -5.23 -6.80
CA ILE A 76 4.86 -5.19 -7.77
C ILE A 76 4.91 -6.44 -8.64
N HIS A 77 3.75 -7.07 -8.76
CA HIS A 77 3.54 -8.22 -9.63
C HIS A 77 2.62 -7.80 -10.78
N TYR A 78 2.95 -8.24 -11.99
CA TYR A 78 2.09 -8.09 -13.14
C TYR A 78 1.85 -9.47 -13.77
N GLY A 79 0.65 -10.01 -13.57
CA GLY A 79 0.40 -11.43 -13.76
C GLY A 79 1.29 -12.26 -12.83
N ARG A 80 2.08 -13.18 -13.41
CA ARG A 80 3.02 -14.03 -12.66
C ARG A 80 4.41 -13.41 -12.50
N ASP A 81 4.71 -12.36 -13.24
CA ASP A 81 6.05 -11.78 -13.29
C ASP A 81 6.26 -10.78 -12.16
N ARG A 82 7.43 -10.85 -11.52
CA ARG A 82 7.90 -9.86 -10.54
C ARG A 82 8.52 -8.70 -11.30
N PHE A 83 8.05 -7.49 -11.05
CA PHE A 83 8.55 -6.28 -11.71
C PHE A 83 9.62 -5.61 -10.87
N TYR A 84 9.25 -4.64 -10.04
CA TYR A 84 10.18 -3.85 -9.24
C TYR A 84 9.61 -3.60 -7.83
N PRO A 85 10.43 -3.16 -6.87
CA PRO A 85 9.98 -2.89 -5.51
C PRO A 85 8.95 -1.78 -5.43
N PHE A 86 8.04 -1.91 -4.48
CA PHE A 86 7.10 -0.87 -4.08
C PHE A 86 7.43 -0.40 -2.68
N GLY A 87 7.47 0.92 -2.50
CA GLY A 87 7.70 1.54 -1.20
C GLY A 87 6.96 2.86 -1.08
N LEU A 88 6.73 3.29 0.17
CA LEU A 88 6.22 4.62 0.46
C LEU A 88 7.35 5.63 0.45
N ARG A 89 7.00 6.87 0.14
CA ARG A 89 7.89 8.04 0.21
C ARG A 89 7.67 8.80 1.51
N GLU A 90 8.71 9.51 1.97
CA GLU A 90 8.60 10.35 3.18
C GLU A 90 7.39 11.30 3.13
N SER A 91 7.18 11.94 1.97
CA SER A 91 6.11 12.92 1.75
C SER A 91 4.69 12.33 1.79
N GLU A 92 4.55 11.01 1.74
CA GLU A 92 3.24 10.33 1.70
C GLU A 92 2.70 10.06 3.11
N PHE A 93 3.55 9.98 4.13
CA PHE A 93 3.10 9.73 5.51
C PHE A 93 2.19 10.84 6.05
N ILE A 94 2.38 12.08 5.61
CA ILE A 94 1.54 13.24 6.01
C ILE A 94 0.21 13.32 5.25
N GLN A 95 -0.02 12.44 4.26
CA GLN A 95 -1.23 12.43 3.43
C GLN A 95 -2.30 11.45 3.96
N HIS A 96 -2.01 10.75 5.06
CA HIS A 96 -2.79 9.68 5.64
C HIS A 96 -2.90 8.45 4.73
N ILE A 97 -2.91 7.26 5.34
CA ILE A 97 -2.94 5.98 4.61
C ILE A 97 -4.07 5.13 5.19
N ALA A 98 -4.86 4.53 4.32
CA ALA A 98 -5.92 3.60 4.69
C ALA A 98 -5.64 2.21 4.10
N LEU A 99 -5.69 1.17 4.94
CA LEU A 99 -5.47 -0.23 4.55
C LEU A 99 -6.79 -1.01 4.63
N PHE A 100 -7.33 -1.40 3.47
CA PHE A 100 -8.58 -2.15 3.36
C PHE A 100 -8.36 -3.62 3.03
N GLY A 101 -9.28 -4.48 3.46
CA GLY A 101 -9.23 -5.92 3.18
C GLY A 101 -9.95 -6.76 4.23
N ARG A 102 -10.30 -8.00 3.88
CA ARG A 102 -10.98 -8.95 4.77
C ARG A 102 -10.07 -9.47 5.88
N SER A 103 -10.62 -10.10 6.92
CA SER A 103 -9.78 -10.79 7.92
C SER A 103 -8.87 -11.82 7.24
N GLY A 104 -7.62 -11.96 7.70
CA GLY A 104 -6.62 -12.84 7.08
C GLY A 104 -5.95 -12.29 5.82
N SER A 105 -6.35 -11.13 5.28
CA SER A 105 -5.77 -10.56 4.05
C SER A 105 -4.36 -9.97 4.18
N GLY A 106 -3.70 -10.10 5.35
CA GLY A 106 -2.36 -9.55 5.57
C GLY A 106 -2.27 -8.05 5.92
N LYS A 107 -3.38 -7.35 6.19
CA LYS A 107 -3.34 -5.91 6.59
C LYS A 107 -2.39 -5.62 7.74
N THR A 108 -2.46 -6.42 8.82
CA THR A 108 -1.59 -6.26 9.99
C THR A 108 -0.12 -6.45 9.61
N ASN A 109 0.17 -7.35 8.66
CA ASN A 109 1.53 -7.55 8.17
C ASN A 109 2.05 -6.31 7.43
N VAL A 110 1.23 -5.71 6.56
CA VAL A 110 1.59 -4.44 5.89
C VAL A 110 1.81 -3.33 6.91
N ALA A 111 0.97 -3.24 7.93
CA ALA A 111 1.16 -2.28 9.02
C ALA A 111 2.47 -2.51 9.80
N TYR A 112 2.85 -3.76 10.06
CA TYR A 112 4.17 -4.07 10.66
C TYR A 112 5.31 -3.62 9.77
N LEU A 113 5.24 -3.86 8.44
CA LEU A 113 6.26 -3.39 7.51
C LEU A 113 6.40 -1.86 7.57
N ILE A 114 5.29 -1.12 7.64
CA ILE A 114 5.31 0.34 7.81
C ILE A 114 6.00 0.73 9.13
N LEU A 115 5.62 0.12 10.25
CA LEU A 115 6.19 0.46 11.56
C LEU A 115 7.68 0.12 11.67
N LEU A 116 8.10 -1.03 11.16
CA LEU A 116 9.52 -1.41 11.13
C LEU A 116 10.35 -0.43 10.29
N ASN A 117 9.79 0.03 9.18
CA ASN A 117 10.38 1.08 8.35
C ASN A 117 10.54 2.40 9.12
N LEU A 118 9.54 2.82 9.89
CA LEU A 118 9.62 4.00 10.75
C LEU A 118 10.67 3.84 11.86
N ILE A 119 10.74 2.67 12.50
CA ILE A 119 11.74 2.35 13.54
C ILE A 119 13.16 2.51 12.97
N ARG A 120 13.42 1.88 11.81
CA ARG A 120 14.75 1.93 11.16
C ARG A 120 15.14 3.35 10.74
N ALA A 121 14.16 4.18 10.39
CA ALA A 121 14.37 5.60 10.08
C ALA A 121 14.40 6.50 11.33
N GLY A 122 14.31 5.94 12.54
CA GLY A 122 14.31 6.70 13.79
C GLY A 122 13.08 7.61 13.97
N LYS A 123 11.94 7.25 13.36
CA LYS A 123 10.71 8.03 13.38
C LYS A 123 9.79 7.54 14.51
N PRO A 124 9.32 8.44 15.41
CA PRO A 124 8.41 8.07 16.47
C PRO A 124 7.01 7.77 15.89
N PHE A 125 6.28 6.86 16.53
CA PHE A 125 4.90 6.55 16.17
C PHE A 125 4.08 6.17 17.40
N LEU A 126 2.76 6.20 17.25
CA LEU A 126 1.79 5.74 18.24
C LEU A 126 0.78 4.80 17.57
N VAL A 127 0.54 3.64 18.19
CA VAL A 127 -0.44 2.66 17.71
C VAL A 127 -1.55 2.50 18.73
N PHE A 128 -2.80 2.70 18.31
CA PHE A 128 -3.98 2.30 19.06
C PHE A 128 -4.35 0.85 18.73
N ASP A 129 -3.97 -0.08 19.60
CA ASP A 129 -4.09 -1.52 19.34
C ASP A 129 -5.20 -2.19 20.13
N TRP A 130 -6.40 -2.25 19.53
CA TRP A 130 -7.56 -2.93 20.11
C TRP A 130 -7.46 -4.45 20.10
N LYS A 131 -6.69 -5.03 19.17
CA LYS A 131 -6.55 -6.50 19.05
C LYS A 131 -5.35 -7.05 19.79
N ARG A 132 -4.44 -6.19 20.26
CA ARG A 132 -3.19 -6.51 20.97
C ARG A 132 -2.17 -7.27 20.11
N ASN A 133 -2.29 -7.18 18.79
CA ASN A 133 -1.42 -7.88 17.87
C ASN A 133 -0.02 -7.24 17.83
N TYR A 134 0.07 -5.92 17.97
CA TYR A 134 1.33 -5.18 17.78
C TYR A 134 2.33 -5.39 18.92
N ARG A 135 1.92 -6.05 20.02
CA ARG A 135 2.81 -6.46 21.10
C ARG A 135 3.85 -7.48 20.63
N ASP A 136 3.54 -8.25 19.59
CA ASP A 136 4.45 -9.22 18.99
C ASP A 136 5.71 -8.55 18.44
N LEU A 137 5.65 -7.24 18.11
CA LEU A 137 6.82 -6.47 17.69
C LEU A 137 7.92 -6.46 18.76
N LEU A 138 7.58 -6.55 20.06
CA LEU A 138 8.57 -6.61 21.15
C LEU A 138 9.50 -7.83 21.06
N SER A 139 9.10 -8.87 20.33
CA SER A 139 9.98 -10.03 20.08
C SER A 139 11.15 -9.71 19.14
N LEU A 140 11.06 -8.61 18.38
CA LEU A 140 12.08 -8.22 17.41
C LEU A 140 13.18 -7.39 18.08
N PRO A 141 14.47 -7.66 17.81
CA PRO A 141 15.59 -6.95 18.43
C PRO A 141 15.57 -5.44 18.22
N GLU A 142 15.10 -4.97 17.06
CA GLU A 142 15.00 -3.55 16.70
C GLU A 142 13.84 -2.80 17.40
N CYS A 143 12.95 -3.53 18.08
CA CYS A 143 11.74 -3.00 18.69
C CYS A 143 11.77 -2.98 20.23
N LYS A 144 12.95 -3.15 20.84
CA LYS A 144 13.07 -3.28 22.31
C LYS A 144 12.69 -2.01 23.08
N ASP A 145 12.80 -0.85 22.45
CA ASP A 145 12.49 0.45 23.06
C ASP A 145 11.01 0.84 22.94
N LEU A 146 10.14 -0.05 22.41
CA LEU A 146 8.71 0.22 22.30
C LEU A 146 8.04 0.27 23.66
N LEU A 147 7.36 1.38 23.92
CA LEU A 147 6.53 1.56 25.10
C LEU A 147 5.15 0.95 24.86
N VAL A 148 4.78 -0.05 25.65
CA VAL A 148 3.46 -0.70 25.57
C VAL A 148 2.66 -0.37 26.81
N PHE A 149 1.53 0.30 26.62
CA PHE A 149 0.59 0.58 27.69
C PHE A 149 -0.70 -0.22 27.53
N SER A 150 -1.24 -0.69 28.65
CA SER A 150 -2.54 -1.35 28.75
C SER A 150 -3.59 -0.39 29.27
N VAL A 151 -4.56 -0.05 28.42
CA VAL A 151 -5.75 0.71 28.81
C VAL A 151 -6.71 -0.22 29.56
N GLY A 152 -7.25 0.26 30.70
CA GLY A 152 -8.25 -0.46 31.50
C GLY A 152 -7.74 -1.69 32.25
N ARG A 153 -6.41 -1.87 32.37
CA ARG A 153 -5.79 -2.94 33.15
C ARG A 153 -4.61 -2.42 33.94
N ASP A 154 -4.45 -2.94 35.15
CA ASP A 154 -3.34 -2.59 36.03
C ASP A 154 -2.12 -3.50 35.80
N VAL A 155 -1.60 -3.47 34.57
CA VAL A 155 -0.35 -4.17 34.20
C VAL A 155 0.72 -3.15 33.84
N VAL A 156 0.49 -2.38 32.78
CA VAL A 156 1.30 -1.20 32.44
C VAL A 156 0.33 -0.07 32.10
N GLY A 157 -0.18 0.62 33.11
CA GLY A 157 -1.23 1.63 32.91
C GLY A 157 -0.75 2.83 32.09
N PHE A 158 -1.56 3.28 31.14
CA PHE A 158 -1.42 4.63 30.56
C PHE A 158 -2.19 5.63 31.43
N ARG A 159 -1.49 6.32 32.33
CA ARG A 159 -2.12 7.33 33.22
C ARG A 159 -2.01 8.70 32.56
N PHE A 160 -3.12 9.19 32.05
CA PHE A 160 -3.23 10.51 31.44
C PHE A 160 -4.38 11.27 32.08
N ASN A 161 -4.11 12.44 32.64
CA ASN A 161 -5.13 13.34 33.15
C ASN A 161 -5.33 14.48 32.14
N PRO A 162 -6.39 14.46 31.31
CA PRO A 162 -6.65 15.51 30.35
C PRO A 162 -6.95 16.86 30.99
N LEU A 163 -7.15 16.95 32.31
CA LEU A 163 -7.31 18.24 33.00
C LEU A 163 -5.99 18.95 33.27
N VAL A 164 -4.85 18.25 33.13
CA VAL A 164 -3.52 18.85 33.27
C VAL A 164 -3.09 19.39 31.91
N PRO A 165 -2.93 20.72 31.75
CA PRO A 165 -2.52 21.30 30.48
C PRO A 165 -1.06 20.96 30.15
N PRO A 166 -0.68 20.91 28.87
CA PRO A 166 0.72 20.84 28.47
C PRO A 166 1.53 22.02 29.02
N PRO A 167 2.85 21.84 29.25
CA PRO A 167 3.72 22.91 29.72
C PRO A 167 3.59 24.19 28.87
N GLY A 168 3.47 25.34 29.53
CA GLY A 168 3.31 26.64 28.86
C GLY A 168 1.89 26.95 28.35
N THR A 169 0.92 26.06 28.54
CA THR A 169 -0.47 26.29 28.10
C THR A 169 -1.35 26.82 29.25
N PRO A 170 -2.02 27.97 29.12
CA PRO A 170 -2.96 28.46 30.12
C PRO A 170 -4.12 27.47 30.35
N ALA A 171 -4.41 27.15 31.61
CA ALA A 171 -5.42 26.16 31.97
C ALA A 171 -6.82 26.47 31.43
N THR A 172 -7.19 27.76 31.37
CA THR A 172 -8.49 28.21 30.82
C THR A 172 -8.63 27.97 29.32
N VAL A 173 -7.54 28.11 28.56
CA VAL A 173 -7.51 27.83 27.11
C VAL A 173 -7.59 26.33 26.87
N TRP A 174 -6.82 25.56 27.63
CA TRP A 174 -6.81 24.10 27.56
C TRP A 174 -8.19 23.51 27.89
N LEU A 175 -8.83 23.98 28.96
CA LEU A 175 -10.15 23.51 29.36
C LEU A 175 -11.21 23.76 28.28
N LYS A 176 -11.17 24.92 27.59
CA LYS A 176 -12.07 25.19 26.46
C LYS A 176 -11.89 24.16 25.34
N LYS A 177 -10.65 23.80 25.00
CA LYS A 177 -10.35 22.78 23.98
C LYS A 177 -10.79 21.39 24.40
N LEU A 178 -10.61 21.04 25.67
CA LEU A 178 -11.10 19.77 26.19
C LEU A 178 -12.63 19.68 26.10
N ILE A 179 -13.34 20.73 26.50
CA ILE A 179 -14.81 20.80 26.41
C ILE A 179 -15.26 20.65 24.95
N GLU A 180 -14.63 21.36 24.02
CA GLU A 180 -14.92 21.26 22.58
C GLU A 180 -14.80 19.82 22.07
N ILE A 181 -13.70 19.12 22.38
CA ILE A 181 -13.48 17.72 21.99
C ILE A 181 -14.56 16.81 22.60
N MET A 182 -14.87 16.98 23.89
CA MET A 182 -15.87 16.17 24.59
C MET A 182 -17.28 16.35 23.99
N CYS A 183 -17.63 17.57 23.59
CA CYS A 183 -18.93 17.86 22.96
C CYS A 183 -19.06 17.29 21.54
N HIS A 184 -17.95 17.10 20.81
CA HIS A 184 -17.96 16.54 19.45
C HIS A 184 -17.80 15.01 19.40
N ALA A 185 -17.22 14.42 20.44
CA ALA A 185 -16.99 12.98 20.50
C ALA A 185 -18.24 12.15 20.84
N TYR A 186 -19.37 12.81 21.13
CA TYR A 186 -20.64 12.21 21.54
C TYR A 186 -21.80 12.55 20.60
#